data_AF-A0A2I9CRE8-F1
#
_entry.id   AF-A0A2I9CRE8-F1
#
_cell.length_a   1.000
_cell.length_b   1.000
_cell.length_c   1.000
_cell.angle_alpha   90.00
_cell.angle_beta   90.00
_cell.angle_gamma   90.00
#
_symmetry.space_group_name_H-M   'P 1'
#
loop_
_entity.id
_entity.type
_entity.pdbx_description
1 polymer ?
#
loop_
_entity_poly.entity_id
_entity_poly.type
_entity_poly.pdbx_seq_one_letter_code
_entity_poly.pdbx_strand_id
1 'polypeptide(L)'
;MLPGLYLLLTLAFAGVLLLLLWRPGAARGIVVWGLAALLPLLAALAGALAGQARAARVLAGYDAQPAVVTIINGDASQTLTLDPRDAACVERAVRLHTRSELLAGRERIPLVGDTRVFGDLPPQHVVEALGIRGALNCPNLRALKTEGS
;
A
#
# COMPACT_ATOMS: atom_id res chain seq x y z
N MET A 1 -5.85 16.36 2.34
CA MET A 1 -5.94 17.33 1.22
C MET A 1 -5.97 16.67 -0.16
N LEU A 2 -5.15 15.64 -0.42
CA LEU A 2 -5.14 14.88 -1.69
C LEU A 2 -6.49 14.35 -2.21
N PRO A 3 -7.40 13.75 -1.39
CA PRO A 3 -8.61 13.13 -1.93
C PRO A 3 -9.63 14.15 -2.47
N GLY A 4 -9.73 15.34 -1.84
CA GLY A 4 -10.63 16.40 -2.33
C GLY A 4 -10.15 17.00 -3.66
N LEU A 5 -8.83 17.10 -3.85
CA LEU A 5 -8.22 17.60 -5.07
C LEU A 5 -8.46 16.63 -6.24
N TYR A 6 -8.35 15.32 -5.98
CA TYR A 6 -8.71 14.29 -6.96
C TYR A 6 -10.18 14.34 -7.38
N LEU A 7 -11.09 14.57 -6.43
CA LEU A 7 -12.53 14.68 -6.71
C LEU A 7 -12.86 15.91 -7.57
N LEU A 8 -12.25 17.05 -7.25
CA LEU A 8 -12.37 18.26 -8.07
C LEU A 8 -11.84 18.05 -9.49
N LEU A 9 -10.70 17.36 -9.63
CA LEU A 9 -10.12 17.03 -10.93
C LEU A 9 -11.05 16.11 -11.74
N THR A 10 -11.61 15.07 -11.11
CA THR A 10 -12.59 14.18 -11.77
C THR A 10 -13.83 14.93 -12.23
N LEU A 11 -14.35 15.86 -11.42
CA LEU A 11 -15.52 16.66 -11.77
C LEU A 11 -15.23 17.63 -12.92
N ALA A 12 -14.06 18.27 -12.91
CA ALA A 12 -13.64 19.16 -13.99
C ALA A 12 -13.54 18.40 -15.32
N PHE A 13 -12.91 17.22 -15.33
CA PHE A 13 -12.82 16.37 -16.51
C PHE A 13 -14.18 15.86 -17.00
N ALA A 14 -15.06 15.45 -16.10
CA ALA A 14 -16.43 15.07 -16.44
C ALA A 14 -17.22 16.24 -17.06
N GLY A 15 -17.04 17.46 -16.53
CA GLY A 15 -17.65 18.67 -17.07
C GLY A 15 -17.16 19.00 -18.48
N VAL A 16 -15.84 18.89 -18.73
CA VAL A 16 -15.24 19.07 -20.06
C VAL A 16 -15.79 18.05 -21.06
N LEU A 17 -15.96 16.79 -20.66
CA LEU A 17 -16.58 15.77 -21.52
C LEU A 17 -18.00 16.11 -21.89
N LEU A 18 -18.83 16.49 -20.91
CA LEU A 18 -20.21 16.92 -21.16
C LEU A 18 -20.26 18.07 -22.16
N LEU A 19 -19.37 19.07 -22.00
CA LEU A 19 -19.28 20.24 -22.88
C LEU A 19 -18.86 19.86 -24.31
N LEU A 20 -17.97 18.89 -24.47
CA LEU A 20 -17.55 18.34 -25.76
C LEU A 20 -18.64 17.50 -26.44
N LEU A 21 -19.37 16.67 -25.67
CA LEU A 21 -20.50 15.89 -26.19
C LEU A 21 -21.68 16.76 -26.63
N TRP A 22 -21.86 17.94 -26.02
CA TRP A 22 -23.00 18.82 -26.33
C TRP A 22 -22.83 19.65 -27.61
N ARG A 23 -21.63 19.70 -28.21
CA ARG A 23 -21.37 20.50 -29.43
C ARG A 23 -21.64 19.70 -30.73
N PRO A 24 -22.64 20.10 -31.56
CA PRO A 24 -22.89 19.44 -32.84
C PRO A 24 -21.95 19.93 -33.96
N GLY A 25 -21.46 19.01 -34.79
CA GLY A 25 -20.75 19.28 -36.06
C GLY A 25 -19.23 19.47 -35.98
N ALA A 26 -18.49 18.89 -36.94
CA ALA A 26 -17.05 18.94 -37.26
C ALA A 26 -16.00 18.67 -36.14
N ALA A 27 -16.32 18.86 -34.87
CA ALA A 27 -15.44 18.59 -33.72
C ALA A 27 -15.34 17.10 -33.35
N ARG A 28 -15.95 16.19 -34.12
CA ARG A 28 -15.98 14.74 -33.81
C ARG A 28 -14.59 14.13 -33.65
N GLY A 29 -13.62 14.55 -34.46
CA GLY A 29 -12.24 14.08 -34.33
C GLY A 29 -11.63 14.49 -32.98
N ILE A 30 -11.67 15.77 -32.65
CA ILE A 30 -11.14 16.31 -31.39
C ILE A 30 -11.89 15.74 -30.17
N VAL A 31 -13.20 15.55 -30.26
CA VAL A 31 -14.01 14.93 -29.21
C VAL A 31 -13.62 13.47 -29.00
N VAL A 32 -13.43 12.68 -30.07
CA VAL A 32 -13.00 11.27 -29.97
C VAL A 32 -11.59 11.16 -29.42
N TRP A 33 -10.66 12.01 -29.86
CA TRP A 33 -9.29 12.04 -29.33
C TRP A 33 -9.26 12.52 -27.86
N GLY A 34 -10.04 13.53 -27.53
CA GLY A 34 -10.18 14.03 -26.16
C GLY A 34 -10.76 12.97 -25.23
N LEU A 35 -11.82 12.26 -25.65
CA LEU A 35 -12.38 11.12 -24.93
C LEU A 35 -11.37 9.98 -24.79
N ALA A 36 -10.67 9.61 -25.87
CA ALA A 36 -9.65 8.56 -25.84
C ALA A 36 -8.50 8.89 -24.89
N ALA A 37 -8.14 10.16 -24.74
CA ALA A 37 -7.12 10.62 -23.78
C ALA A 37 -7.65 10.72 -22.35
N LEU A 38 -8.93 11.09 -22.16
CA LEU A 38 -9.53 11.25 -20.83
C LEU A 38 -9.93 9.94 -20.17
N LEU A 39 -10.42 8.98 -20.97
CA LEU A 39 -10.94 7.71 -20.46
C LEU A 39 -9.89 6.93 -19.64
N PRO A 40 -8.61 6.81 -20.06
CA PRO A 40 -7.57 6.19 -19.24
C PRO A 40 -7.35 6.92 -17.92
N LEU A 41 -7.41 8.26 -17.93
CA LEU A 41 -7.27 9.04 -16.71
C LEU A 41 -8.43 8.80 -15.76
N LEU A 42 -9.68 8.84 -16.25
CA LEU A 42 -10.86 8.54 -15.44
C LEU A 42 -10.84 7.11 -14.90
N ALA A 43 -10.39 6.15 -15.70
CA ALA A 43 -10.23 4.75 -15.28
C ALA A 43 -9.18 4.62 -14.16
N ALA A 44 -8.04 5.30 -14.28
CA ALA A 44 -7.02 5.33 -13.22
C ALA A 44 -7.55 5.96 -11.93
N LEU A 45 -8.31 7.05 -12.04
CA LEU A 45 -8.92 7.75 -10.89
C LEU A 45 -9.98 6.88 -10.19
N ALA A 46 -10.87 6.26 -10.97
CA ALA A 46 -11.86 5.32 -10.45
C ALA A 46 -11.18 4.13 -9.76
N GLY A 47 -10.13 3.57 -10.37
CA GLY A 47 -9.35 2.49 -9.78
C GLY A 47 -8.70 2.88 -8.45
N ALA A 48 -8.08 4.06 -8.38
CA ALA A 48 -7.48 4.58 -7.16
C ALA A 48 -8.52 4.77 -6.04
N LEU A 49 -9.67 5.40 -6.34
CA LEU A 49 -10.75 5.63 -5.38
C LEU A 49 -11.39 4.31 -4.92
N ALA A 50 -11.61 3.37 -5.83
CA ALA A 50 -12.10 2.03 -5.50
C ALA A 50 -11.13 1.29 -4.57
N GLY A 51 -9.82 1.40 -4.83
CA GLY A 51 -8.77 0.86 -3.97
C GLY A 51 -8.82 1.45 -2.56
N GLN A 52 -8.92 2.78 -2.44
CA GLN A 52 -9.05 3.47 -1.14
C GLN A 52 -10.31 3.04 -0.38
N ALA A 53 -11.46 2.97 -1.06
CA ALA A 53 -12.73 2.55 -0.45
C ALA A 53 -12.72 1.09 0.00
N ARG A 54 -12.04 0.20 -0.74
CA ARG A 54 -11.87 -1.20 -0.34
C ARG A 54 -10.94 -1.32 0.86
N ALA A 55 -9.81 -0.61 0.86
CA ALA A 55 -8.88 -0.58 1.98
C ALA A 55 -9.55 -0.04 3.26
N ALA A 56 -10.36 1.01 3.15
CA ALA A 56 -11.13 1.54 4.28
C ALA A 56 -12.10 0.51 4.87
N ARG A 57 -12.80 -0.27 4.02
CA ARG A 57 -13.71 -1.33 4.46
C ARG A 57 -12.97 -2.47 5.17
N VAL A 58 -11.81 -2.87 4.67
CA VAL A 58 -10.98 -3.90 5.32
C VAL A 58 -10.55 -3.44 6.72
N LEU A 59 -10.12 -2.18 6.83
CA LEU A 59 -9.63 -1.64 8.10
C LEU A 59 -10.76 -1.31 9.10
N ALA A 60 -12.01 -1.17 8.65
CA ALA A 60 -13.13 -0.85 9.54
C ALA A 60 -13.46 -1.95 10.55
N GLY A 61 -13.15 -3.21 10.23
CA GLY A 61 -13.32 -4.36 11.12
C GLY A 61 -12.02 -4.89 11.71
N TYR A 62 -10.91 -4.18 11.53
CA TYR A 62 -9.60 -4.63 12.01
C TYR A 62 -9.23 -3.92 13.32
N ASP A 63 -9.16 -4.69 14.40
CA ASP A 63 -8.64 -4.22 15.69
C ASP A 63 -7.14 -4.47 15.78
N ALA A 64 -6.36 -3.40 15.80
CA ALA A 64 -4.91 -3.47 15.90
C ALA A 64 -4.48 -3.92 17.30
N GLN A 65 -3.92 -5.12 17.42
CA GLN A 65 -3.42 -5.69 18.66
C GLN A 65 -1.92 -6.01 18.55
N PRO A 66 -1.16 -5.92 19.65
CA PRO A 66 0.24 -6.36 19.67
C PRO A 66 0.33 -7.83 19.27
N ALA A 67 1.31 -8.15 18.41
CA ALA A 67 1.50 -9.50 17.90
C ALA A 67 2.72 -10.13 18.58
N VAL A 68 2.56 -11.33 19.13
CA VAL A 68 3.69 -12.14 19.58
C VAL A 68 4.16 -12.97 18.39
N VAL A 69 5.42 -12.77 18.00
CA VAL A 69 6.02 -13.46 16.86
C VAL A 69 7.33 -14.12 17.28
N THR A 70 7.57 -15.29 16.71
CA THR A 70 8.83 -16.01 16.84
C THR A 70 9.57 -15.93 15.51
N ILE A 71 10.75 -15.30 15.53
CA ILE A 71 11.64 -15.14 14.39
C ILE A 71 12.71 -16.23 14.48
N ILE A 72 12.79 -17.05 13.43
CA ILE A 72 13.76 -18.12 13.30
C ILE A 72 14.74 -17.78 12.19
N ASN A 73 16.01 -17.67 12.56
CA ASN A 73 17.15 -17.38 11.69
C ASN A 73 18.16 -18.52 11.78
N GLY A 74 18.07 -19.49 10.86
CA GLY A 74 18.84 -20.73 10.98
C GLY A 74 18.51 -21.45 12.29
N ASP A 75 19.49 -21.59 13.18
CA ASP A 75 19.34 -22.24 14.49
C ASP A 75 18.95 -21.27 15.62
N ALA A 76 18.98 -19.96 15.36
CA ALA A 76 18.59 -18.95 16.34
C ALA A 76 17.08 -18.72 16.28
N SER A 77 16.39 -18.91 17.41
CA SER A 77 14.97 -18.61 17.57
C SER A 77 14.77 -17.57 18.65
N GLN A 78 14.08 -16.47 18.34
CA GLN A 78 13.76 -15.41 19.28
C GLN A 78 12.27 -15.07 19.21
N THR A 79 11.62 -15.02 20.38
CA THR A 79 10.21 -14.61 20.50
C THR A 79 10.14 -13.17 20.97
N LEU A 80 9.40 -12.34 20.23
CA LEU A 80 9.27 -10.91 20.45
C LEU A 80 7.79 -10.53 20.45
N THR A 81 7.45 -9.52 21.22
CA THR A 81 6.15 -8.84 21.09
C THR A 81 6.36 -7.60 20.25
N LEU A 82 5.70 -7.54 19.10
CA LEU A 82 5.77 -6.43 18.17
C LEU A 82 4.52 -5.57 18.26
N ASP A 83 4.71 -4.26 18.12
CA ASP A 83 3.60 -3.35 17.89
C ASP A 83 2.85 -3.72 16.60
N PRO A 84 1.53 -3.45 16.50
CA PRO A 84 0.74 -3.82 15.32
C PRO A 84 1.33 -3.31 14.00
N ARG A 85 1.97 -2.14 14.02
CA ARG A 85 2.62 -1.54 12.85
C ARG A 85 3.90 -2.28 12.48
N ASP A 86 4.72 -2.62 13.46
CA ASP A 86 5.98 -3.35 13.24
C ASP A 86 5.68 -4.77 12.77
N ALA A 87 4.66 -5.43 13.32
CA ALA A 87 4.18 -6.72 12.86
C ALA A 87 3.74 -6.68 11.39
N ALA A 88 3.01 -5.63 10.97
CA ALA A 88 2.63 -5.43 9.57
C ALA A 88 3.83 -5.15 8.66
N CYS A 89 4.83 -4.42 9.15
CA CYS A 89 6.08 -4.19 8.43
C CYS A 89 6.91 -5.47 8.26
N VAL A 90 6.97 -6.31 9.29
CA VAL A 90 7.65 -7.61 9.25
C VAL A 90 6.94 -8.58 8.31
N GLU A 91 5.61 -8.68 8.36
CA GLU A 91 4.83 -9.49 7.39
C GLU A 91 5.18 -9.10 5.96
N ARG A 92 5.19 -7.79 5.66
CA ARG A 92 5.53 -7.30 4.32
C ARG A 92 6.96 -7.63 3.94
N ALA A 93 7.91 -7.44 4.85
CA ALA A 93 9.32 -7.67 4.58
C ALA A 93 9.62 -9.16 4.30
N VAL A 94 9.00 -10.05 5.07
CA VAL A 94 9.10 -11.51 4.89
C VAL A 94 8.43 -11.94 3.59
N ARG A 95 7.20 -11.47 3.32
CA ARG A 95 6.48 -11.78 2.08
C ARG A 95 7.27 -11.34 0.83
N LEU A 96 7.84 -10.14 0.86
CA LEU A 96 8.61 -9.58 -0.24
C LEU A 96 10.07 -10.08 -0.29
N HIS A 97 10.48 -10.95 0.64
CA HIS A 97 11.84 -11.50 0.74
C HIS A 97 12.92 -10.40 0.76
N THR A 98 12.60 -9.25 1.33
CA THR A 98 13.51 -8.10 1.38
C THR A 98 14.47 -8.25 2.56
N ARG A 99 15.78 -8.24 2.26
CA ARG A 99 16.84 -8.22 3.29
C ARG A 99 16.71 -6.95 4.12
N SER A 100 16.37 -7.11 5.39
CA SER A 100 16.11 -5.99 6.30
C SER A 100 16.59 -6.31 7.71
N GLU A 101 16.77 -5.29 8.53
CA GLU A 101 17.02 -5.43 9.96
C GLU A 101 15.82 -4.87 10.73
N LEU A 102 15.32 -5.65 11.69
CA LEU A 102 14.29 -5.23 12.64
C LEU A 102 14.97 -4.69 13.90
N LEU A 103 14.57 -3.49 14.32
CA LEU A 103 14.99 -2.84 15.55
C LEU A 103 13.96 -3.12 16.63
N ALA A 104 14.22 -4.14 17.46
CA ALA A 104 13.39 -4.49 18.61
C ALA A 104 14.03 -3.91 19.89
N GLY A 105 13.70 -2.66 20.21
CA GLY A 105 14.29 -1.94 21.34
C GLY A 105 15.79 -1.69 21.14
N ARG A 106 16.65 -2.41 21.88
CA ARG A 106 18.12 -2.33 21.72
C ARG A 106 18.71 -3.43 20.84
N GLU A 107 17.89 -4.41 20.46
CA GLU A 107 18.34 -5.57 19.69
C GLU A 107 18.10 -5.34 18.20
N ARG A 108 19.09 -5.74 17.38
CA ARG A 108 19.02 -5.69 15.92
C ARG A 108 18.90 -7.10 15.41
N ILE A 109 17.78 -7.40 14.76
CA ILE A 109 17.43 -8.75 14.34
C ILE A 109 17.44 -8.77 12.81
N PRO A 110 18.42 -9.43 12.18
CA PRO A 110 18.47 -9.51 10.73
C PRO A 110 17.32 -10.38 10.22
N LEU A 111 16.58 -9.87 9.24
CA LEU A 111 15.59 -10.56 8.44
C LEU A 111 16.23 -10.83 7.07
N VAL A 112 16.76 -12.04 6.90
CA VAL A 112 17.44 -12.53 5.69
C VAL A 112 16.54 -13.54 4.95
N GLY A 113 16.99 -14.03 3.79
CA GLY A 113 16.16 -14.85 2.90
C GLY A 113 15.62 -16.15 3.52
N ASP A 114 16.30 -16.70 4.53
CA ASP A 114 15.91 -17.94 5.22
C ASP A 114 15.14 -17.68 6.53
N THR A 115 14.83 -16.42 6.84
CA THR A 115 14.12 -16.07 8.06
C THR A 115 12.68 -16.54 7.98
N ARG A 116 12.30 -17.38 8.95
CA ARG A 116 10.90 -17.81 9.12
C ARG A 116 10.29 -17.10 10.31
N VAL A 117 9.14 -16.49 10.09
CA VAL A 117 8.39 -15.81 11.16
C VAL A 117 7.10 -16.57 11.41
N PHE A 118 6.89 -16.96 12.67
CA PHE A 118 5.69 -17.63 13.15
C PHE A 118 4.98 -16.74 14.17
N GLY A 119 3.68 -16.93 14.34
CA GLY A 119 2.86 -16.19 15.31
C GLY A 119 1.74 -15.40 14.67
N ASP A 120 1.15 -14.51 15.46
CA ASP A 120 -0.07 -13.78 15.11
C ASP A 120 0.21 -12.54 14.25
N LEU A 121 0.91 -12.73 13.13
CA LEU A 121 1.12 -11.66 12.16
C LEU A 121 -0.22 -11.20 11.56
N PRO A 122 -0.39 -9.89 11.31
CA PRO A 122 -1.59 -9.38 10.66
C PRO A 122 -1.74 -10.01 9.27
N PRO A 123 -2.98 -10.33 8.85
CA PRO A 123 -3.20 -10.99 7.57
C PRO A 123 -2.83 -10.07 6.41
N GLN A 124 -2.34 -10.65 5.31
CA GLN A 124 -1.81 -9.94 4.14
C GLN A 124 -2.71 -8.79 3.65
N HIS A 125 -4.02 -9.03 3.56
CA HIS A 125 -4.98 -8.06 3.05
C HIS A 125 -5.12 -6.82 3.95
N VAL A 126 -4.86 -6.93 5.26
CA VAL A 126 -4.81 -5.80 6.18
C VAL A 126 -3.54 -4.99 5.97
N VAL A 127 -2.39 -5.67 5.83
CA VAL A 127 -1.10 -5.00 5.60
C VAL A 127 -1.10 -4.23 4.28
N GLU A 128 -1.69 -4.81 3.23
CA GLU A 128 -1.89 -4.14 1.94
C GLU A 128 -2.82 -2.93 2.07
N ALA A 129 -3.93 -3.06 2.81
CA ALA A 129 -4.85 -1.95 3.07
C ALA A 129 -4.18 -0.79 3.84
N LEU A 130 -3.34 -1.10 4.84
CA LEU A 130 -2.52 -0.13 5.55
C LEU A 130 -1.54 0.57 4.61
N GLY A 131 -0.92 -0.19 3.69
CA GLY A 131 -0.03 0.33 2.65
C GLY A 131 -0.73 1.29 1.69
N ILE A 132 -1.89 0.90 1.15
CA ILE A 132 -2.70 1.70 0.22
C ILE A 132 -3.13 3.03 0.85
N ARG A 133 -3.46 3.04 2.15
CA ARG A 133 -3.83 4.25 2.88
C ARG A 133 -2.63 5.10 3.33
N GLY A 134 -1.40 4.66 3.08
CA GLY A 134 -0.19 5.33 3.57
C GLY A 134 -0.03 5.28 5.10
N ALA A 135 -0.73 4.36 5.77
CA ALA A 135 -0.66 4.16 7.23
C ALA A 135 0.48 3.20 7.64
N LEU A 136 1.08 2.49 6.67
CA LEU A 136 2.23 1.63 6.88
C LEU A 136 3.53 2.45 6.82
N ASN A 137 3.98 2.94 7.98
CA ASN A 137 5.30 3.53 8.16
C ASN A 137 6.16 2.57 9.00
N CYS A 138 7.33 2.19 8.50
CA CYS A 138 8.20 1.17 9.08
C CYS A 138 9.51 1.78 9.61
N PRO A 139 9.48 2.58 10.68
CA PRO A 139 10.69 3.25 11.20
C PRO A 139 11.69 2.24 11.81
N ASN A 140 11.17 1.15 12.37
CA ASN A 140 11.97 0.13 13.05
C ASN A 140 12.49 -0.95 12.09
N LEU A 141 12.21 -0.84 10.79
CA LEU A 141 12.66 -1.78 9.77
C LEU A 141 13.58 -1.06 8.79
N ARG A 142 14.86 -1.42 8.74
CA ARG A 142 15.82 -0.81 7.81
C ARG A 142 16.24 -1.82 6.75
N ALA A 143 16.42 -1.37 5.51
CA ALA A 143 17.00 -2.22 4.48
C ALA A 143 18.47 -2.48 4.81
N LEU A 144 18.86 -3.76 4.82
CA LEU A 144 20.27 -4.12 4.91
C LEU A 144 20.90 -3.80 3.55
N LYS A 145 21.95 -2.96 3.55
CA LYS A 145 22.68 -2.63 2.34
C LYS A 145 23.28 -3.93 1.79
N THR A 146 22.90 -4.29 0.55
CA THR A 146 23.59 -5.32 -0.20
C THR A 146 25.02 -4.85 -0.44
N GLU A 147 25.99 -5.41 0.26
CA GLU A 147 27.39 -5.32 -0.18
C GLU A 147 27.49 -6.06 -1.51
N GLY A 148 27.81 -5.32 -2.58
CA GLY A 148 28.04 -5.89 -3.90
C GLY A 148 27.55 -5.03 -5.07
N SER A 149 28.25 -3.92 -5.34
CA SER A 149 28.86 -3.69 -6.65
C SER A 149 29.94 -2.63 -6.56
#